data_AF-A0A3S4XUX7-F1
#
_entry.id   AF-A0A3S4XUX7-F1
#
_cell.length_a   1.000
_cell.length_b   1.000
_cell.length_c   1.000
_cell.angle_alpha   90.00
_cell.angle_beta   90.00
_cell.angle_gamma   90.00
#
_symmetry.space_group_name_H-M   'P 1'
#
loop_
_entity.id
_entity.type
_entity.pdbx_description
1 polymer ?
#
loop_
_entity_poly.entity_id
_entity_poly.type
_entity_poly.pdbx_seq_one_letter_code
_entity_poly.pdbx_strand_id
1 'polypeptide(L)'
;MSYLDLHTTGHRRRALPLASLIAAALMVPLSGQACGPDFPNRLLVNRNGTLLYMPEGNFAFEATRLVPVDPQLPRWQAPAPATPPKPMPLSPEQQAITQMRATQTVEEADAVNAQGLSNAARLYTLGAVAFAAEDPRASQYFQQVLALPAAEQEAWGLRAQYSLGRLLMGDHGTPENESGSEPVVKHPEKAQLEQALAAFQQVIDQVKSGTADPDQLALSSLGQQARIHLWLGEIAPAAQLYAQQAAQGDPDGGLSLQYISTYLVNPQHVEALKQAIHDPLVQQLVTIELFARSSNLEMSGIINGETGAKQLVAQTLTLLNDSVKSGFTGSDRLAALAYRSGQYAMAANLLKNAGDGGLAWWLRAKMALRDGDVKAATAAYAKAAAAFPTDESWGSSVTKTSQPK
;
A
#
# COMPACT_ATOMS: atom_id res chain seq x y z
N MET A 1 -2.04 -2.76 -83.81
CA MET A 1 -3.10 -3.58 -84.45
C MET A 1 -3.21 -4.89 -83.71
N SER A 2 -4.45 -5.27 -83.40
CA SER A 2 -4.94 -6.64 -83.17
C SER A 2 -4.64 -7.32 -81.82
N TYR A 3 -5.66 -7.22 -80.96
CA TYR A 3 -6.25 -8.24 -80.10
C TYR A 3 -6.02 -9.70 -80.52
N LEU A 4 -5.90 -10.57 -79.52
CA LEU A 4 -6.56 -11.88 -79.52
C LEU A 4 -6.86 -12.33 -78.08
N ASP A 5 -8.15 -12.47 -77.84
CA ASP A 5 -8.80 -13.10 -76.70
C ASP A 5 -8.48 -14.59 -76.57
N LEU A 6 -8.49 -15.09 -75.33
CA LEU A 6 -8.74 -16.49 -75.02
C LEU A 6 -9.74 -16.60 -73.88
N HIS A 7 -10.96 -17.02 -74.23
CA HIS A 7 -12.00 -17.47 -73.32
C HIS A 7 -11.53 -18.62 -72.43
N THR A 8 -11.89 -18.60 -71.14
CA THR A 8 -12.28 -19.82 -70.42
C THR A 8 -13.38 -19.55 -69.40
N THR A 9 -14.38 -20.42 -69.51
CA THR A 9 -15.59 -20.64 -68.73
C THR A 9 -15.37 -20.88 -67.23
N GLY A 10 -16.13 -20.15 -66.41
CA GLY A 10 -17.01 -20.68 -65.36
C GLY A 10 -16.47 -21.68 -64.34
N HIS A 11 -16.07 -21.19 -63.16
CA HIS A 11 -16.33 -21.88 -61.89
C HIS A 11 -17.02 -20.92 -60.91
N ARG A 12 -18.30 -21.20 -60.61
CA ARG A 12 -19.06 -20.55 -59.54
C ARG A 12 -18.38 -20.87 -58.20
N ARG A 13 -17.55 -19.96 -57.67
CA ARG A 13 -17.19 -19.99 -56.25
C ARG A 13 -18.39 -19.50 -55.46
N ARG A 14 -19.09 -20.43 -54.80
CA ARG A 14 -20.06 -20.09 -53.75
C ARG A 14 -19.30 -19.33 -52.67
N ALA A 15 -19.45 -18.02 -52.63
CA ALA A 15 -19.02 -17.22 -51.50
C ALA A 15 -19.88 -17.65 -50.30
N LEU A 16 -19.29 -18.42 -49.37
CA LEU A 16 -19.83 -18.53 -48.03
C LEU A 16 -19.85 -17.10 -47.45
N PRO A 17 -21.01 -16.58 -47.02
CA PRO A 17 -21.08 -15.21 -46.54
C PRO A 17 -20.21 -15.09 -45.28
N LEU A 18 -19.28 -14.13 -45.31
CA LEU A 18 -18.37 -13.75 -44.22
C LEU A 18 -19.09 -13.63 -42.85
N ALA A 19 -20.40 -13.37 -42.87
CA ALA A 19 -21.29 -13.36 -41.72
C ALA A 19 -21.29 -14.66 -40.89
N SER A 20 -21.07 -15.83 -41.51
CA SER A 20 -21.08 -17.11 -40.79
C SER A 20 -19.79 -17.37 -39.99
N LEU A 21 -18.66 -16.77 -40.40
CA LEU A 21 -17.39 -16.87 -39.66
C LEU A 21 -17.31 -15.85 -38.51
N ILE A 22 -17.95 -14.68 -38.66
CA ILE A 22 -18.05 -13.68 -37.58
C ILE A 22 -18.99 -14.17 -36.47
N ALA A 23 -20.08 -14.85 -36.82
CA ALA A 23 -21.01 -15.41 -35.84
C ALA A 23 -20.38 -16.54 -34.98
N ALA A 24 -19.43 -17.31 -35.53
CA ALA A 24 -18.71 -18.34 -34.77
C ALA A 24 -17.65 -17.76 -33.83
N ALA A 25 -17.04 -16.61 -34.17
CA ALA A 25 -16.07 -15.93 -33.32
C ALA A 25 -16.71 -15.15 -32.14
N LEU A 26 -17.99 -14.76 -32.27
CA LEU A 26 -18.75 -14.07 -31.21
C LEU A 26 -19.43 -15.00 -30.20
N MET A 27 -19.35 -16.32 -30.40
CA MET A 27 -19.96 -17.33 -29.50
C MET A 27 -18.96 -17.93 -28.51
N VAL A 28 -17.78 -17.33 -28.31
CA VAL A 28 -16.99 -17.64 -27.12
C VAL A 28 -17.59 -16.82 -25.98
N PRO A 29 -18.19 -17.44 -24.95
CA PRO A 29 -18.64 -16.70 -23.79
C PRO A 29 -17.42 -16.11 -23.11
N LEU A 30 -17.16 -14.82 -23.36
CA LEU A 30 -16.33 -13.99 -22.51
C LEU A 30 -17.04 -13.99 -21.16
N SER A 31 -16.61 -14.90 -20.28
CA SER A 31 -17.11 -14.99 -18.93
C SER A 31 -16.75 -13.66 -18.26
N GLY A 32 -17.75 -12.78 -18.13
CA GLY A 32 -17.67 -11.46 -17.51
C GLY A 32 -17.45 -11.51 -16.00
N GLN A 33 -16.51 -12.34 -15.55
CA GLN A 33 -16.06 -12.48 -14.17
C GLN A 33 -14.92 -11.50 -13.92
N ALA A 34 -15.10 -10.22 -14.27
CA ALA A 34 -14.03 -9.24 -14.17
C ALA A 34 -14.06 -8.47 -12.84
N CYS A 35 -15.24 -8.27 -12.25
CA CYS A 35 -15.38 -7.48 -11.02
C CYS A 35 -16.52 -8.04 -10.15
N GLY A 36 -16.32 -9.20 -9.53
CA GLY A 36 -17.26 -9.76 -8.56
C GLY A 36 -16.53 -10.68 -7.59
N PRO A 37 -17.02 -10.88 -6.36
CA PRO A 37 -16.34 -11.71 -5.36
C PRO A 37 -16.27 -13.21 -5.73
N ASP A 38 -16.99 -13.63 -6.77
CA ASP A 38 -17.18 -15.03 -7.18
C ASP A 38 -16.15 -15.50 -8.22
N PHE A 39 -14.86 -15.27 -7.96
CA PHE A 39 -13.82 -15.84 -8.81
C PHE A 39 -13.70 -17.35 -8.56
N PRO A 40 -13.87 -18.21 -9.58
CA PRO A 40 -13.66 -19.64 -9.42
C PRO A 40 -12.19 -19.87 -9.03
N ASN A 41 -11.96 -20.73 -8.04
CA ASN A 41 -10.61 -21.10 -7.64
C ASN A 41 -9.90 -21.80 -8.82
N ARG A 42 -9.09 -21.04 -9.57
CA ARG A 42 -8.50 -21.48 -10.84
C ARG A 42 -7.58 -22.68 -10.66
N LEU A 43 -6.91 -22.78 -9.52
CA LEU A 43 -6.11 -23.95 -9.19
C LEU A 43 -6.99 -25.21 -9.11
N LEU A 44 -8.20 -25.13 -8.58
CA LEU A 44 -9.10 -26.27 -8.49
C LEU A 44 -9.81 -26.58 -9.82
N VAL A 45 -10.20 -25.55 -10.57
CA VAL A 45 -11.01 -25.69 -11.80
C VAL A 45 -10.16 -25.95 -13.05
N ASN A 46 -8.93 -25.43 -13.12
CA ASN A 46 -8.02 -25.58 -14.26
C ASN A 46 -6.57 -25.71 -13.78
N ARG A 47 -6.23 -26.86 -13.18
CA ARG A 47 -4.88 -27.17 -12.68
C ARG A 47 -3.81 -27.01 -13.74
N ASN A 48 -4.00 -27.66 -14.90
CA ASN A 48 -3.01 -27.66 -15.98
C ASN A 48 -2.73 -26.24 -16.48
N GLY A 49 -3.77 -25.45 -16.73
CA GLY A 49 -3.60 -24.04 -17.10
C GLY A 49 -2.93 -23.23 -15.99
N THR A 50 -3.35 -23.40 -14.74
CA THR A 50 -2.80 -22.64 -13.60
C THR A 50 -1.32 -22.91 -13.38
N LEU A 51 -0.86 -24.17 -13.49
CA LEU A 51 0.55 -24.52 -13.37
C LEU A 51 1.43 -23.92 -14.50
N LEU A 52 0.83 -23.59 -15.65
CA LEU A 52 1.52 -22.94 -16.75
C LEU A 52 1.73 -21.43 -16.53
N TYR A 53 0.93 -20.79 -15.69
CA TYR A 53 1.16 -19.40 -15.32
C TYR A 53 2.13 -19.30 -14.14
N MET A 54 2.80 -18.16 -14.06
CA MET A 54 3.62 -17.84 -12.90
C MET A 54 2.73 -17.19 -11.83
N PRO A 55 2.80 -17.63 -10.56
CA PRO A 55 2.00 -17.05 -9.48
C PRO A 55 2.29 -15.56 -9.28
N GLU A 56 1.26 -14.74 -9.12
CA GLU A 56 1.40 -13.32 -8.83
C GLU A 56 1.37 -13.04 -7.33
N GLY A 57 1.99 -11.94 -6.92
CA GLY A 57 1.98 -11.50 -5.53
C GLY A 57 0.70 -10.73 -5.17
N ASN A 58 0.45 -10.59 -3.88
CA ASN A 58 -0.55 -9.66 -3.35
C ASN A 58 0.20 -8.54 -2.63
N PHE A 59 0.12 -7.31 -3.15
CA PHE A 59 0.88 -6.17 -2.60
C PHE A 59 0.60 -5.96 -1.11
N ALA A 60 -0.67 -5.92 -0.71
CA ALA A 60 -1.04 -5.69 0.69
C ALA A 60 -0.49 -6.77 1.62
N PHE A 61 -0.50 -8.03 1.18
CA PHE A 61 0.09 -9.13 1.93
C PHE A 61 1.61 -8.97 2.08
N GLU A 62 2.31 -8.65 1.00
CA GLU A 62 3.78 -8.55 0.98
C GLU A 62 4.28 -7.31 1.74
N ALA A 63 3.57 -6.18 1.62
CA ALA A 63 3.94 -4.90 2.25
C ALA A 63 4.01 -5.01 3.78
N THR A 64 3.12 -5.78 4.40
CA THR A 64 3.12 -6.03 5.86
C THR A 64 4.29 -6.86 6.37
N ARG A 65 5.13 -7.40 5.47
CA ARG A 65 6.26 -8.30 5.77
C ARG A 65 7.61 -7.74 5.36
N LEU A 66 7.64 -6.49 4.89
CA LEU A 66 8.87 -5.79 4.50
C LEU A 66 9.85 -5.61 5.68
N VAL A 67 9.31 -5.45 6.90
CA VAL A 67 10.07 -5.32 8.15
C VAL A 67 9.41 -6.17 9.24
N PRO A 68 10.16 -6.59 10.28
CA PRO A 68 9.55 -7.28 11.42
C PRO A 68 8.60 -6.37 12.21
N VAL A 69 7.64 -6.99 12.88
CA VAL A 69 6.79 -6.32 13.87
C VAL A 69 7.68 -5.82 15.02
N ASP A 70 7.51 -4.56 15.40
CA ASP A 70 8.15 -3.99 16.59
C ASP A 70 7.30 -4.36 17.82
N PRO A 71 7.82 -5.18 18.75
CA PRO A 71 7.06 -5.61 19.92
C PRO A 71 6.81 -4.50 20.94
N GLN A 72 7.53 -3.37 20.85
CA GLN A 72 7.34 -2.21 21.74
C GLN A 72 6.26 -1.26 21.23
N LEU A 73 5.78 -1.44 20.01
CA LEU A 73 4.69 -0.65 19.43
C LEU A 73 3.36 -1.40 19.52
N PRO A 74 2.24 -0.67 19.66
CA PRO A 74 0.93 -1.30 19.64
C PRO A 74 0.67 -1.96 18.28
N ARG A 75 -0.16 -3.01 18.30
CA ARG A 75 -0.76 -3.56 17.08
C ARG A 75 -1.94 -2.69 16.69
N TRP A 76 -2.08 -2.45 15.38
CA TRP A 76 -3.24 -1.71 14.89
C TRP A 76 -4.53 -2.43 15.25
N GLN A 77 -5.53 -1.66 15.66
CA GLN A 77 -6.87 -2.11 15.98
C GLN A 77 -7.86 -1.28 15.16
N ALA A 78 -8.76 -1.97 14.45
CA ALA A 78 -9.84 -1.30 13.77
C ALA A 78 -10.68 -0.51 14.78
N PRO A 79 -11.10 0.73 14.45
CA PRO A 79 -12.10 1.42 15.24
C PRO A 79 -13.32 0.53 15.43
N ALA A 80 -13.92 0.56 16.62
CA ALA A 80 -15.14 -0.17 16.88
C ALA A 80 -16.18 0.22 15.80
N PRO A 81 -16.83 -0.76 15.13
CA PRO A 81 -17.82 -0.43 14.12
C PRO A 81 -18.85 0.51 14.71
N ALA A 82 -19.28 1.50 13.92
CA ALA A 82 -20.34 2.45 14.26
C ALA A 82 -21.69 1.71 14.37
N THR A 83 -21.81 0.85 15.37
CA THR A 83 -23.10 0.45 15.89
C THR A 83 -23.63 1.70 16.57
N PRO A 84 -24.82 2.21 16.19
CA PRO A 84 -25.41 3.30 16.95
C PRO A 84 -25.50 2.78 18.38
N PRO A 85 -24.72 3.34 19.33
CA PRO A 85 -24.78 2.85 20.68
C PRO A 85 -26.23 3.03 21.13
N LYS A 86 -26.74 2.10 21.95
CA LYS A 86 -27.90 2.46 22.79
C LYS A 86 -27.57 3.82 23.40
N PRO A 87 -28.42 4.84 23.29
CA PRO A 87 -28.08 6.19 23.72
C PRO A 87 -27.67 6.15 25.19
N MET A 88 -26.37 6.15 25.43
CA MET A 88 -25.79 6.31 26.74
C MET A 88 -25.59 7.81 26.90
N PRO A 89 -26.04 8.40 28.01
CA PRO A 89 -25.78 9.79 28.28
C PRO A 89 -24.25 10.01 28.31
N LEU A 90 -23.78 11.01 27.57
CA LEU A 90 -22.39 11.44 27.59
C LEU A 90 -22.01 11.79 29.03
N SER A 91 -20.78 11.45 29.44
CA SER A 91 -20.21 11.92 30.70
C SER A 91 -20.14 13.46 30.73
N PRO A 92 -20.14 14.10 31.92
CA PRO A 92 -20.00 15.56 32.02
C PRO A 92 -18.77 16.10 31.29
N GLU A 93 -17.64 15.37 31.36
CA GLU A 93 -16.42 15.69 30.62
C GLU A 93 -16.65 15.69 29.11
N GLN A 94 -17.25 14.63 28.55
CA GLN A 94 -17.56 14.54 27.13
C GLN A 94 -18.50 15.65 26.66
N GLN A 95 -19.51 15.98 27.48
CA GLN A 95 -20.44 17.07 27.17
C GLN A 95 -19.71 18.42 27.09
N ALA A 96 -18.85 18.72 28.06
CA ALA A 96 -18.06 19.95 28.08
C ALA A 96 -17.11 20.02 26.87
N ILE A 97 -16.39 18.94 26.55
CA ILE A 97 -15.50 18.88 25.38
C ILE A 97 -16.28 19.10 24.08
N THR A 98 -17.44 18.45 23.92
CA THR A 98 -18.29 18.62 22.73
C THR A 98 -18.80 20.06 22.61
N GLN A 99 -19.20 20.70 23.70
CA GLN A 99 -19.65 22.09 23.70
C GLN A 99 -18.51 23.06 23.36
N MET A 100 -17.32 22.88 23.97
CA MET A 100 -16.14 23.68 23.66
C MET A 100 -15.73 23.54 22.19
N ARG A 101 -15.71 22.33 21.64
CA ARG A 101 -15.31 22.08 20.23
C ARG A 101 -16.33 22.57 19.20
N ALA A 102 -17.55 22.88 19.63
CA ALA A 102 -18.59 23.43 18.76
C ALA A 102 -18.48 24.95 18.58
N THR A 103 -17.62 25.63 19.35
CA THR A 103 -17.39 27.07 19.21
C THR A 103 -16.43 27.38 18.06
N GLN A 104 -16.35 28.65 17.66
CA GLN A 104 -15.45 29.08 16.58
C GLN A 104 -14.18 29.75 17.09
N THR A 105 -14.22 30.27 18.32
CA THR A 105 -13.10 30.98 18.93
C THR A 105 -12.69 30.35 20.26
N VAL A 106 -11.45 30.61 20.65
CA VAL A 106 -10.88 30.18 21.94
C VAL A 106 -11.61 30.87 23.10
N GLU A 107 -11.99 32.13 22.94
CA GLU A 107 -12.71 32.92 23.94
C GLU A 107 -14.10 32.32 24.22
N GLU A 108 -14.83 31.94 23.18
CA GLU A 108 -16.12 31.26 23.31
C GLU A 108 -15.95 29.88 23.95
N ALA A 109 -14.93 29.12 23.55
CA ALA A 109 -14.63 27.81 24.12
C ALA A 109 -14.33 27.92 25.63
N ASP A 110 -13.58 28.95 26.03
CA ASP A 110 -13.20 29.14 27.43
C ASP A 110 -14.37 29.62 28.32
N ALA A 111 -15.38 30.24 27.72
CA ALA A 111 -16.60 30.64 28.41
C ALA A 111 -17.58 29.46 28.66
N VAL A 112 -17.37 28.31 28.01
CA VAL A 112 -18.18 27.10 28.25
C VAL A 112 -17.97 26.61 29.68
N ASN A 113 -19.04 26.12 30.33
CA ASN A 113 -18.93 25.53 31.66
C ASN A 113 -18.05 24.26 31.63
N ALA A 114 -16.80 24.41 32.07
CA ALA A 114 -15.79 23.35 32.12
C ALA A 114 -15.90 22.45 33.38
N GLN A 115 -17.03 22.45 34.07
CA GLN A 115 -17.23 21.66 35.28
C GLN A 115 -17.10 20.15 34.97
N GLY A 116 -16.04 19.53 35.50
CA GLY A 116 -15.73 18.12 35.26
C GLY A 116 -14.54 17.87 34.31
N LEU A 117 -13.94 18.92 33.73
CA LEU A 117 -12.69 18.80 32.98
C LEU A 117 -11.47 18.86 33.92
N SER A 118 -10.50 17.96 33.71
CA SER A 118 -9.16 18.15 34.25
C SER A 118 -8.49 19.37 33.60
N ASN A 119 -7.48 19.95 34.26
CA ASN A 119 -6.76 21.10 33.70
C ASN A 119 -6.14 20.75 32.33
N ALA A 120 -5.57 19.55 32.21
CA ALA A 120 -5.02 19.04 30.95
C ALA A 120 -6.11 18.89 29.86
N ALA A 121 -7.29 18.37 30.21
CA ALA A 121 -8.41 18.25 29.27
C ALA A 121 -8.88 19.62 28.75
N ARG A 122 -9.01 20.61 29.63
CA ARG A 122 -9.38 21.98 29.26
C ARG A 122 -8.34 22.61 28.34
N LEU A 123 -7.05 22.60 28.75
CA LEU A 123 -5.96 23.18 27.96
C LEU A 123 -5.84 22.52 26.57
N TYR A 124 -5.91 21.19 26.52
CA TYR A 124 -5.89 20.46 25.25
C TYR A 124 -7.08 20.85 24.36
N THR A 125 -8.28 20.97 24.93
CA THR A 125 -9.49 21.30 24.18
C THR A 125 -9.44 22.73 23.63
N LEU A 126 -8.95 23.70 24.41
CA LEU A 126 -8.68 25.05 23.93
C LEU A 126 -7.64 25.04 22.79
N GLY A 127 -6.57 24.26 22.93
CA GLY A 127 -5.58 24.07 21.87
C GLY A 127 -6.16 23.45 20.60
N ALA A 128 -7.10 22.50 20.73
CA ALA A 128 -7.78 21.89 19.60
C ALA A 128 -8.72 22.87 18.87
N VAL A 129 -9.46 23.71 19.60
CA VAL A 129 -10.28 24.80 19.03
C VAL A 129 -9.39 25.81 18.30
N ALA A 130 -8.31 26.25 18.95
CA ALA A 130 -7.32 27.14 18.33
C ALA A 130 -6.73 26.52 17.05
N PHE A 131 -6.38 25.23 17.07
CA PHE A 131 -5.82 24.52 15.93
C PHE A 131 -6.79 24.45 14.74
N ALA A 132 -8.07 24.18 15.01
CA ALA A 132 -9.13 24.14 13.99
C ALA A 132 -9.41 25.53 13.39
N ALA A 133 -9.26 26.60 14.20
CA ALA A 133 -9.44 27.99 13.78
C ALA A 133 -8.17 28.61 13.17
N GLU A 134 -7.09 27.83 12.97
CA GLU A 134 -5.76 28.32 12.56
C GLU A 134 -5.22 29.47 13.46
N ASP A 135 -5.61 29.47 14.73
CA ASP A 135 -5.16 30.45 15.72
C ASP A 135 -3.72 30.12 16.18
N PRO A 136 -2.76 31.07 16.10
CA PRO A 136 -1.37 30.82 16.46
C PRO A 136 -1.17 30.40 17.92
N ARG A 137 -2.15 30.67 18.80
CA ARG A 137 -2.14 30.27 20.22
C ARG A 137 -2.27 28.75 20.41
N ALA A 138 -2.65 27.99 19.40
CA ALA A 138 -2.76 26.52 19.48
C ALA A 138 -1.47 25.87 20.00
N SER A 139 -0.31 26.34 19.51
CA SER A 139 1.01 25.87 19.96
C SER A 139 1.22 26.08 21.47
N GLN A 140 0.81 27.25 21.98
CA GLN A 140 0.94 27.62 23.38
C GLN A 140 0.09 26.73 24.29
N TYR A 141 -1.14 26.40 23.88
CA TYR A 141 -2.01 25.51 24.64
C TYR A 141 -1.46 24.08 24.72
N PHE A 142 -0.99 23.52 23.61
CA PHE A 142 -0.37 22.19 23.62
C PHE A 142 0.90 22.18 24.49
N GLN A 143 1.74 23.21 24.40
CA GLN A 143 2.91 23.36 25.27
C GLN A 143 2.54 23.48 26.75
N GLN A 144 1.43 24.16 27.08
CA GLN A 144 0.95 24.25 28.46
C GLN A 144 0.53 22.88 29.01
N VAL A 145 -0.11 22.03 28.19
CA VAL A 145 -0.39 20.63 28.61
C VAL A 145 0.91 19.88 28.90
N LEU A 146 1.90 19.98 28.01
CA LEU A 146 3.20 19.30 28.15
C LEU A 146 4.04 19.83 29.32
N ALA A 147 3.78 21.06 29.76
CA ALA A 147 4.43 21.67 30.93
C ALA A 147 3.81 21.25 32.27
N LEU A 148 2.64 20.61 32.28
CA LEU A 148 2.05 20.07 33.49
C LEU A 148 2.90 18.91 34.05
N PRO A 149 2.88 18.66 35.37
CA PRO A 149 3.47 17.46 35.95
C PRO A 149 2.95 16.20 35.26
N ALA A 150 3.79 15.18 35.05
CA ALA A 150 3.43 13.98 34.28
C ALA A 150 2.15 13.28 34.81
N ALA A 151 1.91 13.31 36.12
CA ALA A 151 0.70 12.75 36.74
C ALA A 151 -0.58 13.53 36.40
N GLU A 152 -0.48 14.81 36.03
CA GLU A 152 -1.60 15.68 35.67
C GLU A 152 -1.88 15.72 34.16
N GLN A 153 -0.92 15.28 33.33
CA GLN A 153 -1.09 15.26 31.88
C GLN A 153 -2.11 14.22 31.41
N GLU A 154 -2.31 13.14 32.18
CA GLU A 154 -3.21 12.03 31.85
C GLU A 154 -3.00 11.54 30.40
N ALA A 155 -4.08 11.17 29.69
CA ALA A 155 -4.02 10.83 28.27
C ALA A 155 -3.85 12.07 27.35
N TRP A 156 -3.98 13.28 27.91
CA TRP A 156 -3.93 14.53 27.13
C TRP A 156 -2.50 14.94 26.78
N GLY A 157 -1.51 14.55 27.57
CA GLY A 157 -0.09 14.77 27.25
C GLY A 157 0.32 14.18 25.91
N LEU A 158 0.00 12.89 25.69
CA LEU A 158 0.31 12.20 24.43
C LEU A 158 -0.40 12.86 23.23
N ARG A 159 -1.67 13.23 23.40
CA ARG A 159 -2.46 13.94 22.38
C ARG A 159 -1.89 15.33 22.08
N ALA A 160 -1.49 16.08 23.11
CA ALA A 160 -0.90 17.41 22.96
C ALA A 160 0.43 17.32 22.20
N GLN A 161 1.26 16.32 22.51
CA GLN A 161 2.52 16.06 21.82
C GLN A 161 2.30 15.77 20.33
N TYR A 162 1.35 14.88 20.02
CA TYR A 162 0.99 14.56 18.64
C TYR A 162 0.43 15.78 17.88
N SER A 163 -0.48 16.54 18.51
CA SER A 163 -1.07 17.74 17.92
C SER A 163 -0.05 18.86 17.70
N LEU A 164 0.95 18.99 18.58
CA LEU A 164 2.08 19.90 18.37
C LEU A 164 2.88 19.50 17.12
N GLY A 165 3.14 18.20 16.92
CA GLY A 165 3.76 17.69 15.69
C GLY A 165 2.97 18.06 14.44
N ARG A 166 1.63 17.88 14.47
CA ARG A 166 0.73 18.28 13.37
C ARG A 166 0.79 19.77 13.06
N LEU A 167 0.79 20.62 14.09
CA LEU A 167 0.92 22.06 13.95
C LEU A 167 2.27 22.44 13.33
N LEU A 168 3.36 21.84 13.82
CA LEU A 168 4.70 22.11 13.32
C LEU A 168 4.88 21.70 11.85
N MET A 169 4.20 20.65 11.38
CA MET A 169 4.22 20.25 9.97
C MET A 169 3.15 20.92 9.10
N GLY A 170 2.32 21.80 9.67
CA GLY A 170 1.23 22.49 8.95
C GLY A 170 0.10 21.57 8.50
N ASP A 171 -0.12 20.44 9.18
CA ASP A 171 -1.10 19.43 8.80
C ASP A 171 -2.49 19.72 9.38
N HIS A 172 -3.23 20.62 8.75
CA HIS A 172 -4.62 20.96 9.13
C HIS A 172 -5.67 20.01 8.52
N GLY A 173 -5.24 18.88 7.95
CA GLY A 173 -6.09 17.98 7.17
C GLY A 173 -6.03 18.28 5.67
N THR A 174 -6.70 17.46 4.87
CA THR A 174 -6.78 17.67 3.42
C THR A 174 -7.92 18.66 3.15
N PRO A 175 -7.68 19.82 2.52
CA PRO A 175 -8.77 20.71 2.11
C PRO A 175 -9.76 19.95 1.23
N GLU A 176 -11.06 20.12 1.46
CA GLU A 176 -12.06 19.61 0.51
C GLU A 176 -11.81 20.25 -0.85
N ASN A 177 -11.51 19.41 -1.84
CA ASN A 177 -10.98 19.87 -3.10
C ASN A 177 -12.14 20.31 -4.00
N GLU A 178 -12.69 21.51 -3.78
CA GLU A 178 -13.84 22.03 -4.52
C GLU A 178 -13.55 22.24 -6.03
N SER A 179 -12.29 22.44 -6.42
CA SER A 179 -11.89 22.87 -7.77
C SER A 179 -11.36 21.77 -8.69
N GLY A 180 -11.27 20.50 -8.24
CA GLY A 180 -10.79 19.37 -9.07
C GLY A 180 -9.33 19.44 -9.54
N SER A 181 -8.58 20.48 -9.17
CA SER A 181 -7.13 20.60 -9.39
C SER A 181 -6.37 19.96 -8.23
N GLU A 182 -5.26 19.26 -8.50
CA GLU A 182 -4.40 18.75 -7.43
C GLU A 182 -3.91 19.91 -6.54
N PRO A 183 -4.18 19.89 -5.23
CA PRO A 183 -3.76 20.96 -4.34
C PRO A 183 -2.23 20.96 -4.28
N VAL A 184 -1.61 22.14 -4.43
CA VAL A 184 -0.19 22.31 -4.15
C VAL A 184 0.01 22.02 -2.68
N VAL A 185 0.69 20.91 -2.36
CA VAL A 185 1.00 20.53 -0.99
C VAL A 185 1.99 21.55 -0.42
N LYS A 186 1.49 22.49 0.38
CA LYS A 186 2.33 23.42 1.13
C LYS A 186 2.82 22.68 2.38
N HIS A 187 4.12 22.72 2.61
CA HIS A 187 4.72 22.27 3.86
C HIS A 187 5.67 23.35 4.40
N PRO A 188 5.91 23.39 5.72
CA PRO A 188 6.90 24.28 6.33
C PRO A 188 8.33 24.03 5.87
N GLU A 189 9.22 24.96 6.20
CA GLU A 189 10.67 24.85 5.97
C GLU A 189 11.28 23.69 6.76
N LYS A 190 12.41 23.16 6.27
CA LYS A 190 13.09 21.99 6.85
C LYS A 190 13.31 22.09 8.36
N ALA A 191 13.76 23.24 8.87
CA ALA A 191 14.02 23.42 10.30
C ALA A 191 12.77 23.28 11.18
N GLN A 192 11.59 23.61 10.66
CA GLN A 192 10.32 23.41 11.37
C GLN A 192 9.84 21.96 11.24
N LEU A 193 10.06 21.33 10.08
CA LEU A 193 9.79 19.91 9.87
C LEU A 193 10.64 19.01 10.79
N GLU A 194 11.89 19.38 11.07
CA GLU A 194 12.75 18.68 12.04
C GLU A 194 12.18 18.73 13.46
N GLN A 195 11.54 19.84 13.84
CA GLN A 195 10.83 19.94 15.12
C GLN A 195 9.58 19.06 15.14
N ALA A 196 8.85 18.99 14.02
CA ALA A 196 7.71 18.08 13.89
C ALA A 196 8.14 16.62 14.00
N LEU A 197 9.23 16.21 13.34
CA LEU A 197 9.82 14.87 13.47
C LEU A 197 10.13 14.56 14.94
N ALA A 198 10.82 15.47 15.64
CA ALA A 198 11.12 15.30 17.05
C ALA A 198 9.85 15.16 17.91
N ALA A 199 8.81 15.93 17.59
CA ALA A 199 7.55 15.87 18.32
C ALA A 199 6.84 14.51 18.15
N PHE A 200 6.79 13.98 16.94
CA PHE A 200 6.23 12.65 16.66
C PHE A 200 7.10 11.52 17.24
N GLN A 201 8.43 11.66 17.22
CA GLN A 201 9.33 10.69 17.85
C GLN A 201 9.07 10.59 19.36
N GLN A 202 8.82 11.72 20.04
CA GLN A 202 8.46 11.72 21.46
C GLN A 202 7.15 10.98 21.75
N VAL A 203 6.17 10.99 20.83
CA VAL A 203 4.95 10.17 20.96
C VAL A 203 5.33 8.68 20.94
N ILE A 204 6.13 8.26 19.95
CA ILE A 204 6.60 6.89 19.79
C ILE A 204 7.37 6.43 21.05
N ASP A 205 8.32 7.24 21.52
CA ASP A 205 9.17 6.90 22.67
C ASP A 205 8.36 6.76 23.97
N GLN A 206 7.35 7.61 24.18
CA GLN A 206 6.44 7.51 25.33
C GLN A 206 5.65 6.21 25.30
N VAL A 207 5.08 5.85 24.15
CA VAL A 207 4.32 4.60 24.01
C VAL A 207 5.22 3.37 24.18
N LYS A 208 6.43 3.39 23.61
CA LYS A 208 7.44 2.34 23.85
C LYS A 208 7.84 2.21 25.32
N SER A 209 7.75 3.31 26.08
CA SER A 209 8.02 3.36 27.52
C SER A 209 6.81 2.98 28.38
N GLY A 210 5.66 2.65 27.78
CA GLY A 210 4.48 2.13 28.48
C GLY A 210 3.32 3.13 28.63
N THR A 211 3.40 4.33 28.04
CA THR A 211 2.25 5.25 28.02
C THR A 211 1.10 4.63 27.22
N ALA A 212 -0.12 4.69 27.78
CA ALA A 212 -1.32 4.19 27.11
C ALA A 212 -1.62 5.00 25.84
N ASP A 213 -1.93 4.30 24.74
CA ASP A 213 -2.20 4.89 23.44
C ASP A 213 -3.56 4.43 22.88
N PRO A 214 -4.69 4.84 23.50
CA PRO A 214 -6.02 4.42 23.08
C PRO A 214 -6.39 4.91 21.67
N ASP A 215 -5.77 6.01 21.22
CA ASP A 215 -6.03 6.61 19.91
C ASP A 215 -5.02 6.16 18.84
N GLN A 216 -4.09 5.26 19.17
CA GLN A 216 -3.06 4.71 18.27
C GLN A 216 -2.16 5.79 17.63
N LEU A 217 -1.88 6.86 18.39
CA LEU A 217 -1.09 8.01 17.97
C LEU A 217 0.37 7.65 17.66
N ALA A 218 0.94 6.62 18.28
CA ALA A 218 2.29 6.17 17.94
C ALA A 218 2.36 5.61 16.51
N LEU A 219 1.32 4.87 16.08
CA LEU A 219 1.25 4.36 14.70
C LEU A 219 1.03 5.51 13.71
N SER A 220 0.11 6.41 14.03
CA SER A 220 -0.11 7.63 13.23
C SER A 220 1.16 8.48 13.12
N SER A 221 1.95 8.55 14.20
CA SER A 221 3.24 9.27 14.23
C SER A 221 4.27 8.69 13.27
N LEU A 222 4.29 7.37 13.03
CA LEU A 222 5.13 6.76 12.00
C LEU A 222 4.77 7.31 10.61
N GLY A 223 3.48 7.34 10.29
CA GLY A 223 2.98 7.84 9.00
C GLY A 223 3.28 9.33 8.80
N GLN A 224 3.11 10.15 9.84
CA GLN A 224 3.40 11.59 9.76
C GLN A 224 4.90 11.86 9.57
N GLN A 225 5.77 11.14 10.29
CA GLN A 225 7.22 11.23 10.08
C GLN A 225 7.61 10.80 8.66
N ALA A 226 7.01 9.71 8.16
CA ALA A 226 7.26 9.24 6.81
C ALA A 226 6.85 10.27 5.75
N ARG A 227 5.71 10.93 5.93
CA ARG A 227 5.25 12.03 5.07
C ARG A 227 6.22 13.21 5.06
N ILE A 228 6.76 13.58 6.21
CA ILE A 228 7.79 14.63 6.30
C ILE A 228 9.04 14.23 5.51
N HIS A 229 9.53 13.00 5.66
CA HIS A 229 10.67 12.51 4.90
C HIS A 229 10.41 12.58 3.38
N LEU A 230 9.19 12.26 2.90
CA LEU A 230 8.85 12.44 1.49
C LEU A 230 8.94 13.91 1.03
N TRP A 231 8.47 14.86 1.83
CA TRP A 231 8.61 16.30 1.52
C TRP A 231 10.07 16.75 1.46
N LEU A 232 10.94 16.13 2.26
CA LEU A 232 12.38 16.36 2.23
C LEU A 232 13.10 15.62 1.10
N GLY A 233 12.40 14.82 0.29
CA GLY A 233 12.98 14.00 -0.78
C GLY A 233 13.64 12.72 -0.30
N GLU A 234 13.42 12.31 0.94
CA GLU A 234 14.07 11.19 1.61
C GLU A 234 13.21 9.92 1.54
N ILE A 235 13.26 9.24 0.38
CA ILE A 235 12.39 8.11 0.06
C ILE A 235 12.65 6.88 0.96
N ALA A 236 13.92 6.53 1.21
CA ALA A 236 14.25 5.35 2.01
C ALA A 236 13.80 5.47 3.48
N PRO A 237 14.07 6.59 4.20
CA PRO A 237 13.50 6.80 5.53
C PRO A 237 11.96 6.75 5.56
N ALA A 238 11.29 7.35 4.58
CA ALA A 238 9.84 7.29 4.48
C ALA A 238 9.31 5.85 4.30
N ALA A 239 9.93 5.08 3.38
CA ALA A 239 9.56 3.70 3.15
C ALA A 239 9.75 2.83 4.41
N GLN A 240 10.83 3.05 5.18
CA GLN A 240 11.09 2.34 6.43
C GLN A 240 9.99 2.58 7.47
N LEU A 241 9.56 3.83 7.65
CA LEU A 241 8.53 4.19 8.63
C LEU A 241 7.15 3.66 8.22
N TYR A 242 6.76 3.80 6.94
CA TYR A 242 5.51 3.21 6.46
C TYR A 242 5.54 1.67 6.47
N ALA A 243 6.69 1.04 6.23
CA ALA A 243 6.87 -0.40 6.38
C ALA A 243 6.67 -0.82 7.84
N GLN A 244 7.19 -0.06 8.81
CA GLN A 244 6.94 -0.34 10.22
C GLN A 244 5.45 -0.20 10.55
N GLN A 245 4.78 0.85 10.07
CA GLN A 245 3.35 1.06 10.26
C GLN A 245 2.53 -0.10 9.69
N ALA A 246 2.82 -0.53 8.46
CA ALA A 246 2.19 -1.68 7.81
C ALA A 246 2.46 -2.99 8.57
N ALA A 247 3.68 -3.21 9.07
CA ALA A 247 4.03 -4.39 9.84
C ALA A 247 3.22 -4.47 11.16
N GLN A 248 2.90 -3.35 11.79
CA GLN A 248 2.01 -3.30 12.95
C GLN A 248 0.54 -3.64 12.63
N GLY A 249 0.20 -3.74 11.34
CA GLY A 249 -1.14 -4.10 10.85
C GLY A 249 -1.99 -2.90 10.43
N ASP A 250 -1.43 -1.69 10.42
CA ASP A 250 -2.15 -0.47 10.05
C ASP A 250 -2.32 -0.40 8.52
N PRO A 251 -3.56 -0.32 8.01
CA PRO A 251 -3.83 -0.27 6.57
C PRO A 251 -3.24 0.97 5.87
N ASP A 252 -3.11 2.11 6.57
CA ASP A 252 -2.60 3.35 5.98
C ASP A 252 -1.12 3.25 5.63
N GLY A 253 -0.34 2.48 6.40
CA GLY A 253 1.05 2.15 6.08
C GLY A 253 1.15 1.37 4.77
N GLY A 254 0.29 0.37 4.58
CA GLY A 254 0.24 -0.42 3.34
C GLY A 254 -0.15 0.41 2.11
N LEU A 255 -1.15 1.29 2.24
CA LEU A 255 -1.57 2.21 1.18
C LEU A 255 -0.47 3.21 0.83
N SER A 256 0.20 3.76 1.84
CA SER A 256 1.32 4.71 1.65
C SER A 256 2.51 4.08 0.94
N LEU A 257 2.85 2.83 1.28
CA LEU A 257 3.87 2.07 0.56
C LEU A 257 3.48 1.84 -0.91
N GLN A 258 2.21 1.56 -1.17
CA GLN A 258 1.72 1.42 -2.54
C GLN A 258 1.86 2.72 -3.32
N TYR A 259 1.53 3.86 -2.70
CA TYR A 259 1.73 5.17 -3.31
C TYR A 259 3.20 5.41 -3.67
N ILE A 260 4.13 5.17 -2.73
CA ILE A 260 5.57 5.30 -2.98
C ILE A 260 6.03 4.37 -4.09
N SER A 261 5.63 3.10 -4.06
CA SER A 261 6.07 2.14 -5.06
C SER A 261 5.53 2.44 -6.45
N THR A 262 4.26 2.85 -6.56
CA THR A 262 3.66 3.29 -7.82
C THR A 262 4.35 4.55 -8.35
N TYR A 263 4.69 5.51 -7.47
CA TYR A 263 5.48 6.68 -7.83
C TYR A 263 6.85 6.29 -8.39
N LEU A 264 7.58 5.39 -7.71
CA LEU A 264 8.93 4.97 -8.08
C LEU A 264 8.99 4.18 -9.41
N VAL A 265 7.96 3.40 -9.73
CA VAL A 265 7.92 2.64 -11.00
C VAL A 265 7.39 3.48 -12.17
N ASN A 266 6.95 4.72 -11.94
CA ASN A 266 6.52 5.61 -13.01
C ASN A 266 7.75 6.16 -13.76
N PRO A 267 7.82 6.06 -15.11
CA PRO A 267 8.97 6.54 -15.88
C PRO A 267 9.26 8.03 -15.70
N GLN A 268 8.25 8.84 -15.35
CA GLN A 268 8.42 10.27 -15.07
C GLN A 268 9.26 10.53 -13.80
N HIS A 269 9.43 9.53 -12.94
CA HIS A 269 10.15 9.61 -11.67
C HIS A 269 11.39 8.70 -11.62
N VAL A 270 11.94 8.34 -12.79
CA VAL A 270 13.11 7.44 -12.88
C VAL A 270 14.34 7.95 -12.11
N GLU A 271 14.55 9.26 -12.03
CA GLU A 271 15.67 9.82 -11.26
C GLU A 271 15.49 9.61 -9.75
N ALA A 272 14.27 9.71 -9.24
CA ALA A 272 13.96 9.40 -7.85
C ALA A 272 14.21 7.92 -7.55
N LEU A 273 13.83 7.02 -8.47
CA LEU A 273 14.17 5.61 -8.38
C LEU A 273 15.68 5.39 -8.34
N LYS A 274 16.45 5.95 -9.27
CA LYS A 274 17.92 5.80 -9.28
C LYS A 274 18.58 6.26 -7.98
N GLN A 275 18.06 7.33 -7.37
CA GLN A 275 18.57 7.82 -6.09
C GLN A 275 18.27 6.85 -4.92
N ALA A 276 17.08 6.24 -4.91
CA ALA A 276 16.63 5.42 -3.79
C ALA A 276 16.94 3.92 -3.92
N ILE A 277 17.19 3.40 -5.14
CA ILE A 277 17.29 1.96 -5.44
C ILE A 277 18.51 1.27 -4.81
N HIS A 278 19.41 2.00 -4.17
CA HIS A 278 20.52 1.42 -3.42
C HIS A 278 20.11 0.91 -2.03
N ASP A 279 18.94 1.32 -1.55
CA ASP A 279 18.38 0.86 -0.28
C ASP A 279 17.68 -0.50 -0.43
N PRO A 280 18.02 -1.54 0.38
CA PRO A 280 17.43 -2.87 0.25
C PRO A 280 15.92 -2.95 0.47
N LEU A 281 15.35 -2.06 1.29
CA LEU A 281 13.90 -2.01 1.52
C LEU A 281 13.22 -1.41 0.29
N VAL A 282 13.79 -0.36 -0.31
CA VAL A 282 13.28 0.22 -1.55
C VAL A 282 13.36 -0.80 -2.69
N GLN A 283 14.46 -1.55 -2.80
CA GLN A 283 14.60 -2.65 -3.77
C GLN A 283 13.48 -3.69 -3.60
N GLN A 284 13.19 -4.10 -2.37
CA GLN A 284 12.09 -5.02 -2.05
C GLN A 284 10.74 -4.45 -2.43
N LEU A 285 10.46 -3.21 -2.04
CA LEU A 285 9.19 -2.53 -2.29
C LEU A 285 8.89 -2.42 -3.79
N VAL A 286 9.87 -1.98 -4.59
CA VAL A 286 9.73 -1.88 -6.05
C VAL A 286 9.55 -3.28 -6.67
N THR A 287 10.29 -4.27 -6.19
CA THR A 287 10.14 -5.66 -6.65
C THR A 287 8.73 -6.20 -6.37
N ILE A 288 8.17 -5.92 -5.18
CA ILE A 288 6.82 -6.32 -4.79
C ILE A 288 5.77 -5.65 -5.68
N GLU A 289 5.89 -4.34 -5.94
CA GLU A 289 4.95 -3.60 -6.79
C GLU A 289 4.90 -4.19 -8.21
N LEU A 290 6.07 -4.41 -8.82
CA LEU A 290 6.13 -5.03 -10.15
C LEU A 290 5.58 -6.46 -10.13
N PHE A 291 5.88 -7.24 -9.09
CA PHE A 291 5.47 -8.64 -8.97
C PHE A 291 3.97 -8.80 -8.72
N ALA A 292 3.35 -7.89 -7.96
CA ALA A 292 1.93 -7.90 -7.64
C ALA A 292 1.06 -7.31 -8.76
N ARG A 293 1.62 -6.46 -9.62
CA ARG A 293 0.88 -5.82 -10.73
C ARG A 293 1.10 -6.46 -12.10
N SER A 294 1.74 -7.63 -12.20
CA SER A 294 2.10 -8.19 -13.52
C SER A 294 0.90 -8.33 -14.49
N SER A 295 -0.26 -8.80 -14.02
CA SER A 295 -1.47 -8.88 -14.86
C SER A 295 -2.01 -7.51 -15.27
N ASN A 296 -1.93 -6.51 -14.39
CA ASN A 296 -2.34 -5.14 -14.70
C ASN A 296 -1.40 -4.48 -15.72
N LEU A 297 -0.10 -4.76 -15.61
CA LEU A 297 0.93 -4.28 -16.54
C LEU A 297 0.76 -4.94 -17.92
N GLU A 298 0.43 -6.23 -17.98
CA GLU A 298 0.07 -6.93 -19.22
C GLU A 298 -1.19 -6.32 -19.86
N MET A 299 -2.24 -6.06 -19.08
CA MET A 299 -3.47 -5.41 -19.55
C MET A 299 -3.21 -3.98 -20.05
N SER A 300 -2.41 -3.18 -19.33
CA SER A 300 -2.04 -1.83 -19.78
C SER A 300 -1.27 -1.85 -21.10
N GLY A 301 -0.44 -2.88 -21.34
CA GLY A 301 0.23 -3.08 -22.62
C GLY A 301 -0.75 -3.32 -23.76
N ILE A 302 -1.84 -4.05 -23.51
CA ILE A 302 -2.89 -4.30 -24.52
C ILE A 302 -3.65 -3.00 -24.86
N ILE A 303 -3.92 -2.16 -23.85
CA ILE A 303 -4.74 -0.93 -24.00
C ILE A 303 -3.93 0.25 -24.56
N ASN A 304 -2.73 0.49 -24.04
CA ASN A 304 -1.92 1.69 -24.31
C ASN A 304 -0.74 1.44 -25.26
N GLY A 305 -0.59 0.22 -25.77
CA GLY A 305 0.52 -0.23 -26.62
C GLY A 305 1.59 -0.99 -25.83
N GLU A 306 1.87 -2.23 -26.24
CA GLU A 306 2.68 -3.18 -25.48
C GLU A 306 4.11 -2.71 -25.22
N THR A 307 4.67 -1.93 -26.15
CA THR A 307 6.08 -1.56 -26.16
C THR A 307 6.46 -0.70 -24.96
N GLY A 308 5.61 0.25 -24.55
CA GLY A 308 5.90 1.19 -23.46
C GLY A 308 5.96 0.52 -22.08
N ALA A 309 4.96 -0.30 -21.75
CA ALA A 309 4.90 -1.01 -20.47
C ALA A 309 6.00 -2.07 -20.36
N LYS A 310 6.26 -2.85 -21.42
CA LYS A 310 7.35 -3.85 -21.45
C LYS A 310 8.72 -3.21 -21.31
N GLN A 311 8.94 -2.08 -21.98
CA GLN A 311 10.21 -1.35 -21.91
C GLN A 311 10.45 -0.74 -20.52
N LEU A 312 9.40 -0.21 -19.87
CA LEU A 312 9.47 0.29 -18.50
C LEU A 312 9.89 -0.81 -17.51
N VAL A 313 9.18 -1.95 -17.53
CA VAL A 313 9.50 -3.09 -16.65
C VAL A 313 10.92 -3.57 -16.89
N ALA A 314 11.37 -3.66 -18.15
CA ALA A 314 12.73 -4.07 -18.47
C ALA A 314 13.79 -3.11 -17.92
N GLN A 315 13.54 -1.79 -17.98
CA GLN A 315 14.44 -0.77 -17.44
C GLN A 315 14.53 -0.85 -15.91
N THR A 316 13.38 -0.89 -15.22
CA THR A 316 13.35 -1.02 -13.76
C THR A 316 13.99 -2.34 -13.30
N LEU A 317 13.77 -3.45 -14.03
CA LEU A 317 14.42 -4.73 -13.75
C LEU A 317 15.93 -4.68 -13.91
N THR A 318 16.43 -3.98 -14.92
CA THR A 318 17.87 -3.80 -15.11
C THR A 318 18.46 -3.01 -13.95
N LEU A 319 17.82 -1.89 -13.57
CA LEU A 319 18.24 -1.08 -12.42
C LEU A 319 18.25 -1.89 -11.11
N LEU A 320 17.23 -2.71 -10.87
CA LEU A 320 17.18 -3.61 -9.72
C LEU A 320 18.31 -4.64 -9.78
N ASN A 321 18.45 -5.36 -10.89
CA ASN A 321 19.49 -6.38 -11.05
C ASN A 321 20.91 -5.83 -10.84
N ASP A 322 21.17 -4.60 -11.26
CA ASP A 322 22.48 -3.97 -11.15
C ASP A 322 22.77 -3.40 -9.75
N SER A 323 21.72 -3.17 -8.94
CA SER A 323 21.83 -2.56 -7.61
C SER A 323 21.70 -3.56 -6.45
N VAL A 324 21.00 -4.68 -6.64
CA VAL A 324 20.84 -5.70 -5.61
C VAL A 324 22.15 -6.43 -5.33
N LYS A 325 22.40 -6.73 -4.05
CA LYS A 325 23.55 -7.52 -3.62
C LYS A 325 23.18 -9.00 -3.46
N SER A 326 24.19 -9.86 -3.38
CA SER A 326 23.97 -11.26 -3.00
C SER A 326 23.25 -11.33 -1.65
N GLY A 327 22.27 -12.23 -1.52
CA GLY A 327 21.43 -12.33 -0.32
C GLY A 327 20.25 -11.36 -0.28
N PHE A 328 19.94 -10.63 -1.37
CA PHE A 328 18.76 -9.78 -1.47
C PHE A 328 17.46 -10.56 -1.15
N THR A 329 16.76 -10.12 -0.10
CA THR A 329 15.41 -10.59 0.22
C THR A 329 14.46 -10.19 -0.91
N GLY A 330 13.80 -11.16 -1.55
CA GLY A 330 12.98 -10.92 -2.75
C GLY A 330 13.65 -11.34 -4.06
N SER A 331 14.83 -11.97 -4.00
CA SER A 331 15.52 -12.54 -5.18
C SER A 331 14.65 -13.51 -5.99
N ASP A 332 13.74 -14.24 -5.35
CA ASP A 332 12.77 -15.14 -6.02
C ASP A 332 11.75 -14.37 -6.87
N ARG A 333 11.19 -13.29 -6.35
CA ARG A 333 10.25 -12.38 -7.04
C ARG A 333 10.95 -11.64 -8.17
N LEU A 334 12.18 -11.16 -7.95
CA LEU A 334 12.96 -10.51 -8.99
C LEU A 334 13.30 -11.47 -10.14
N ALA A 335 13.69 -12.72 -9.82
CA ALA A 335 13.92 -13.76 -10.83
C ALA A 335 12.62 -14.12 -11.59
N ALA A 336 11.50 -14.18 -10.89
CA ALA A 336 10.18 -14.42 -11.47
C ALA A 336 9.78 -13.31 -12.46
N LEU A 337 10.01 -12.05 -12.10
CA LEU A 337 9.80 -10.91 -12.99
C LEU A 337 10.70 -10.98 -14.23
N ALA A 338 11.99 -11.27 -14.07
CA ALA A 338 12.91 -11.42 -15.19
C ALA A 338 12.44 -12.51 -16.17
N TYR A 339 11.94 -13.64 -15.65
CA TYR A 339 11.36 -14.70 -16.48
C TYR A 339 10.11 -14.23 -17.23
N ARG A 340 9.18 -13.54 -16.56
CA ARG A 340 7.96 -12.98 -17.19
C ARG A 340 8.29 -12.01 -18.32
N SER A 341 9.32 -11.19 -18.13
CA SER A 341 9.80 -10.25 -19.15
C SER A 341 10.62 -10.91 -20.26
N GLY A 342 10.78 -12.25 -20.26
CA GLY A 342 11.54 -13.00 -21.25
C GLY A 342 13.07 -12.92 -21.08
N GLN A 343 13.55 -12.35 -19.98
CA GLN A 343 14.98 -12.22 -19.67
C GLN A 343 15.50 -13.49 -18.98
N TYR A 344 15.44 -14.62 -19.67
CA TYR A 344 15.70 -15.94 -19.08
C TYR A 344 17.12 -16.11 -18.51
N ALA A 345 18.13 -15.49 -19.13
CA ALA A 345 19.50 -15.52 -18.61
C ALA A 345 19.63 -14.78 -17.26
N MET A 346 18.97 -13.61 -17.14
CA MET A 346 18.90 -12.86 -15.89
C MET A 346 18.12 -13.66 -14.83
N ALA A 347 16.97 -14.24 -15.20
CA ALA A 347 16.19 -15.09 -14.31
C ALA A 347 17.01 -16.27 -13.77
N ALA A 348 17.74 -16.98 -14.64
CA ALA A 348 18.62 -18.09 -14.26
C ALA A 348 19.73 -17.64 -13.29
N ASN A 349 20.29 -16.44 -13.49
CA ASN A 349 21.34 -15.92 -12.63
C ASN A 349 20.80 -15.54 -11.24
N LEU A 350 19.70 -14.79 -11.19
CA LEU A 350 19.03 -14.38 -9.95
C LEU A 350 18.56 -15.60 -9.13
N LEU A 351 18.07 -16.65 -9.81
CA LEU A 351 17.58 -17.88 -9.19
C LEU A 351 18.66 -18.68 -8.45
N LYS A 352 19.95 -18.45 -8.73
CA LYS A 352 21.06 -19.02 -7.95
C LYS A 352 21.07 -18.52 -6.50
N ASN A 353 20.56 -17.31 -6.27
CA ASN A 353 20.54 -16.65 -4.97
C ASN A 353 19.13 -16.56 -4.36
N ALA A 354 18.11 -17.11 -5.02
CA ALA A 354 16.70 -17.02 -4.62
C ALA A 354 16.29 -17.99 -3.50
N GLY A 355 17.23 -18.77 -2.95
CA GLY A 355 16.95 -19.80 -1.95
C GLY A 355 16.00 -20.90 -2.46
N ASP A 356 15.34 -21.57 -1.52
CA ASP A 356 14.50 -22.75 -1.76
C ASP A 356 13.03 -22.56 -1.36
N GLY A 357 12.54 -21.32 -1.43
CA GLY A 357 11.13 -21.00 -1.24
C GLY A 357 10.22 -21.58 -2.35
N GLY A 358 8.91 -21.66 -2.09
CA GLY A 358 7.94 -22.21 -3.04
C GLY A 358 7.97 -21.53 -4.40
N LEU A 359 8.08 -20.20 -4.44
CA LEU A 359 8.19 -19.43 -5.69
C LEU A 359 9.49 -19.73 -6.45
N ALA A 360 10.61 -19.87 -5.74
CA ALA A 360 11.89 -20.22 -6.35
C ALA A 360 11.85 -21.64 -6.98
N TRP A 361 11.27 -22.62 -6.29
CA TRP A 361 11.06 -23.96 -6.85
C TRP A 361 10.09 -23.97 -8.03
N TRP A 362 9.02 -23.17 -7.97
CA TRP A 362 8.12 -23.00 -9.12
C TRP A 362 8.86 -22.44 -10.32
N LEU A 363 9.69 -21.41 -10.13
CA LEU A 363 10.50 -20.84 -11.20
C LEU A 363 11.51 -21.85 -11.77
N ARG A 364 12.16 -22.66 -10.93
CA ARG A 364 13.01 -23.78 -11.38
C ARG A 364 12.24 -24.76 -12.26
N ALA A 365 10.99 -25.06 -11.91
CA ALA A 365 10.14 -25.91 -12.72
C ALA A 365 9.81 -25.28 -14.09
N LYS A 366 9.50 -23.98 -14.11
CA LYS A 366 9.26 -23.22 -15.35
C LYS A 366 10.48 -23.18 -16.27
N MET A 367 11.68 -22.99 -15.71
CA MET A 367 12.94 -23.03 -16.46
C MET A 367 13.19 -24.43 -17.05
N ALA A 368 13.01 -25.49 -16.26
CA ALA A 368 13.16 -26.87 -16.73
C ALA A 368 12.16 -27.23 -17.85
N LEU A 369 10.89 -26.80 -17.73
CA LEU A 369 9.91 -26.96 -18.81
C LEU A 369 10.33 -26.26 -20.10
N ARG A 370 10.90 -25.06 -19.98
CA ARG A 370 11.41 -24.31 -21.14
C ARG A 370 12.57 -25.05 -21.83
N ASP A 371 13.40 -25.72 -21.06
CA ASP A 371 14.52 -26.52 -21.57
C ASP A 371 14.09 -27.92 -22.06
N GLY A 372 12.80 -28.26 -21.95
CA GLY A 372 12.25 -29.56 -22.33
C GLY A 372 12.50 -30.68 -21.32
N ASP A 373 13.06 -30.37 -20.15
CA ASP A 373 13.30 -31.35 -19.08
C ASP A 373 12.06 -31.50 -18.19
N VAL A 374 11.11 -32.30 -18.68
CA VAL A 374 9.87 -32.61 -17.97
C VAL A 374 10.14 -33.27 -16.61
N LYS A 375 11.19 -34.10 -16.50
CA LYS A 375 11.53 -34.81 -15.26
C LYS A 375 11.98 -33.83 -14.18
N ALA A 376 12.90 -32.92 -14.50
CA ALA A 376 13.34 -31.88 -13.58
C ALA A 376 12.19 -30.92 -13.24
N ALA A 377 11.34 -30.58 -14.21
CA ALA A 377 10.17 -29.76 -13.96
C ALA A 377 9.21 -30.39 -12.95
N THR A 378 8.86 -31.67 -13.12
CA THR A 378 7.99 -32.39 -12.17
C THR A 378 8.58 -32.42 -10.77
N ALA A 379 9.88 -32.71 -10.64
CA ALA A 379 10.55 -32.72 -9.35
C ALA A 379 10.55 -31.34 -8.67
N ALA A 380 10.76 -30.27 -9.44
CA ALA A 380 10.73 -28.90 -8.93
C ALA A 380 9.32 -28.46 -8.53
N TYR A 381 8.27 -28.78 -9.31
CA TYR A 381 6.88 -28.52 -8.93
C TYR A 381 6.47 -29.24 -7.64
N ALA A 382 6.93 -30.48 -7.44
CA ALA A 382 6.66 -31.20 -6.20
C ALA A 382 7.25 -30.48 -4.97
N LYS A 383 8.47 -29.94 -5.09
CA LYS A 383 9.08 -29.11 -4.04
C LYS A 383 8.35 -27.78 -3.84
N ALA A 384 7.90 -27.14 -4.92
CA ALA A 384 7.11 -25.91 -4.84
C ALA A 384 5.80 -26.14 -4.08
N ALA A 385 5.09 -27.23 -4.39
CA ALA A 385 3.84 -27.58 -3.72
C ALA A 385 4.04 -27.93 -2.23
N ALA A 386 5.15 -28.56 -1.88
CA ALA A 386 5.49 -28.86 -0.49
C ALA A 386 5.78 -27.61 0.36
N ALA A 387 6.02 -26.46 -0.27
CA ALA A 387 6.26 -25.19 0.42
C ALA A 387 4.97 -24.38 0.68
N PHE A 388 3.80 -24.87 0.26
CA PHE A 388 2.54 -24.23 0.60
C PHE A 388 2.24 -24.36 2.10
N PRO A 389 1.57 -23.36 2.71
CA PRO A 389 1.13 -23.44 4.10
C PRO A 389 0.32 -24.72 4.32
N THR A 390 0.56 -25.38 5.45
CA THR A 390 -0.20 -26.59 5.83
C THR A 390 -1.56 -26.25 6.41
N ASP A 391 -1.73 -25.01 6.87
CA ASP A 391 -2.96 -24.40 7.32
C ASP A 391 -3.72 -23.76 6.15
N GLU A 392 -4.95 -24.20 5.95
CA GLU A 392 -5.81 -23.68 4.90
C GLU A 392 -6.56 -22.44 5.41
N SER A 393 -6.13 -21.25 4.97
CA SER A 393 -6.80 -19.98 5.26
C SER A 393 -7.40 -19.39 3.99
N TRP A 394 -8.72 -19.44 3.88
CA TRP A 394 -9.49 -18.94 2.73
C TRP A 394 -9.78 -17.43 2.80
N GLY A 395 -9.06 -16.70 3.65
CA GLY A 395 -9.34 -15.30 4.00
C GLY A 395 -10.40 -15.17 5.10
N SER A 396 -10.55 -13.97 5.66
CA SER A 396 -11.59 -13.69 6.66
C SER A 396 -12.96 -13.78 6.00
N SER A 397 -13.73 -14.83 6.31
CA SER A 397 -15.15 -14.85 6.01
C SER A 397 -15.79 -13.68 6.75
N VAL A 398 -16.29 -12.67 6.03
CA VAL A 398 -17.24 -11.73 6.61
C VAL A 398 -18.52 -12.52 6.83
N THR A 399 -18.59 -13.27 7.92
CA THR A 399 -19.82 -13.89 8.39
C THR A 399 -20.75 -12.76 8.80
N LYS A 400 -21.63 -12.35 7.88
CA LYS A 400 -22.90 -11.71 8.21
C LYS A 400 -23.76 -12.73 8.94
N THR A 401 -23.49 -12.95 10.21
CA THR A 401 -24.40 -13.66 11.11
C THR A 401 -24.93 -12.69 12.15
N SER A 402 -25.96 -11.96 11.75
CA SER A 402 -26.96 -11.41 12.67
C SER A 402 -28.29 -11.28 11.93
N GLN A 403 -29.00 -12.39 11.76
CA GLN A 403 -30.47 -12.34 11.75
C GLN A 403 -30.96 -12.99 13.04
N PRO A 404 -31.61 -12.24 13.94
CA PRO A 404 -32.28 -12.83 15.09
C PRO A 404 -33.58 -13.51 14.62
N LYS A 405 -33.85 -14.69 15.18
CA LYS A 405 -35.22 -15.18 15.36
C LYS A 405 -35.66 -14.85 16.78
#